data_AF-A0A7V3RL68-F1
#
_entry.id   AF-A0A7V3RL68-F1
#
_cell.length_a   1.000
_cell.length_b   1.000
_cell.length_c   1.000
_cell.angle_alpha   90.00
_cell.angle_beta   90.00
_cell.angle_gamma   90.00
#
_symmetry.space_group_name_H-M   'P 1'
#
loop_
_entity.id
_entity.type
_entity.pdbx_description
1 polymer ?
#
loop_
_entity_poly.entity_id
_entity_poly.type
_entity_poly.pdbx_seq_one_letter_code
_entity_poly.pdbx_strand_id
1 'polypeptide(L)'
;MKSLVYFGVVFAFLGLLLLVFKKGIGTIYDKMDLTDREKSHYKNLVVPLCGIVFIISSFICLGAYFTSGDIRENFVCFVENNKSVFYLILGLVFSCIGVLTFFIRIFGRESKLFIKYDIMKRQSGSVGILIHVLKYTLLPLFLGTYFLLKYFRVIP
;
A
#
# COMPACT_ATOMS: atom_id res chain seq x y z
N MET A 1 -2.12 1.32 -24.07
CA MET A 1 -1.49 2.60 -24.49
C MET A 1 -1.78 3.78 -23.57
N LYS A 2 -3.03 4.27 -23.46
CA LYS A 2 -3.40 5.38 -22.53
C LYS A 2 -3.13 5.06 -21.04
N SER A 3 -3.09 3.78 -20.71
CA SER A 3 -2.85 3.27 -19.36
C SER A 3 -1.47 3.65 -18.81
N LEU A 4 -0.40 3.71 -19.63
CA LEU A 4 0.94 4.09 -19.17
C LEU A 4 1.01 5.56 -18.75
N VAL A 5 0.37 6.44 -19.52
CA VAL A 5 0.23 7.86 -19.18
C VAL A 5 -0.59 8.01 -17.89
N TYR A 6 -1.69 7.26 -17.78
CA TYR A 6 -2.52 7.26 -16.59
C TYR A 6 -1.75 6.80 -15.34
N PHE A 7 -1.04 5.68 -15.41
CA PHE A 7 -0.21 5.19 -14.30
C PHE A 7 0.91 6.17 -13.96
N GLY A 8 1.58 6.75 -14.95
CA GLY A 8 2.59 7.79 -14.75
C GLY A 8 2.05 8.99 -14.00
N VAL A 9 0.96 9.59 -14.48
CA VAL A 9 0.32 10.75 -13.83
C VAL A 9 -0.18 10.43 -12.42
N VAL A 10 -0.80 9.25 -12.22
CA VAL A 10 -1.29 8.83 -10.90
C VAL A 10 -0.15 8.60 -9.91
N PHE A 11 0.94 7.97 -10.35
CA PHE A 11 2.12 7.76 -9.49
C PHE A 11 2.85 9.06 -9.19
N ALA A 12 2.97 9.98 -10.16
CA ALA A 12 3.51 11.31 -9.91
C ALA A 12 2.67 12.04 -8.86
N PHE A 13 1.35 12.05 -9.02
CA PHE A 13 0.44 12.73 -8.10
C PHE A 13 0.49 12.12 -6.69
N LEU A 14 0.46 10.78 -6.57
CA LEU A 14 0.59 10.10 -5.28
C LEU A 14 1.95 10.36 -4.62
N GLY A 15 3.05 10.31 -5.38
CA GLY A 15 4.38 10.61 -4.88
C GLY A 15 4.50 12.04 -4.37
N LEU A 16 3.94 13.00 -5.11
CA LEU A 16 3.93 14.41 -4.74
C LEU A 16 3.05 14.67 -3.49
N LEU A 17 1.89 14.02 -3.40
CA LEU A 17 1.05 14.05 -2.20
C LEU A 17 1.80 13.55 -0.97
N LEU A 18 2.51 12.42 -1.08
CA LEU A 18 3.29 11.87 0.04
C LEU A 18 4.39 12.83 0.50
N LEU A 19 5.05 13.52 -0.43
CA LEU A 19 6.11 14.50 -0.12
C LEU A 19 5.57 15.81 0.47
N VAL A 20 4.49 16.35 -0.11
CA VAL A 20 3.86 17.61 0.35
C VAL A 20 3.21 17.41 1.71
N PHE A 21 2.43 16.34 1.87
CA PHE A 21 1.72 16.03 3.11
C PHE A 21 2.56 15.22 4.11
N LYS A 22 3.88 15.12 3.92
CA LYS A 22 4.78 14.35 4.79
C LYS A 22 4.62 14.70 6.28
N LYS A 23 4.38 15.97 6.60
CA LYS A 23 4.17 16.43 7.99
C LYS A 23 2.85 15.93 8.57
N GLY A 24 1.78 15.91 7.76
CA GLY A 24 0.45 15.42 8.15
C GLY A 24 0.38 13.90 8.26
N ILE A 25 1.02 13.19 7.32
CA ILE A 25 1.20 11.74 7.41
C ILE A 25 2.10 11.41 8.60
N GLY A 26 3.13 12.23 8.84
CA GLY A 26 4.05 12.13 9.96
C GLY A 26 3.35 12.14 11.32
N THR A 27 2.30 12.95 11.47
CA THR A 27 1.51 13.07 12.71
C THR A 27 0.73 11.80 13.05
N ILE A 28 0.49 10.92 12.07
CA ILE A 28 -0.09 9.59 12.32
C ILE A 28 0.88 8.75 13.17
N TYR A 29 2.18 8.85 12.90
CA TYR A 29 3.20 8.11 13.65
C TYR A 29 3.45 8.67 15.07
N ASP A 30 3.06 9.92 15.35
CA ASP A 30 3.08 10.46 16.72
C ASP A 30 2.06 9.77 17.63
N LYS A 31 0.93 9.37 17.05
CA LYS A 31 -0.13 8.64 17.74
C LYS A 31 0.15 7.14 17.81
N MET A 32 1.24 6.68 17.19
CA MET A 32 1.67 5.29 17.23
C MET A 32 2.67 5.09 18.37
N ASP A 33 2.48 4.02 19.13
CA ASP A 33 3.46 3.58 20.13
C ASP A 33 4.68 2.96 19.42
N LEU A 34 5.60 3.83 19.03
CA LEU A 34 6.88 3.55 18.38
C LEU A 34 7.93 4.27 19.22
N THR A 35 9.13 3.71 19.29
CA THR A 35 10.26 4.45 19.88
C THR A 35 10.50 5.74 19.09
N ASP A 36 11.05 6.76 19.74
CA ASP A 36 11.32 8.05 19.06
C ASP A 36 12.25 7.86 17.86
N ARG A 37 13.15 6.87 17.94
CA ARG A 37 14.02 6.46 16.83
C ARG A 37 13.22 5.89 15.65
N GLU A 38 12.26 5.00 15.89
CA GLU A 38 11.39 4.45 14.84
C GLU A 38 10.47 5.53 14.25
N LYS A 39 9.88 6.38 15.09
CA LYS A 39 9.07 7.53 14.63
C LYS A 39 9.88 8.42 13.70
N SER A 40 11.10 8.78 14.10
CA SER A 40 12.00 9.57 13.26
C SER A 40 12.34 8.84 11.96
N HIS A 41 12.63 7.54 12.00
CA HIS A 41 12.90 6.74 10.81
C HIS A 41 11.72 6.73 9.82
N TYR A 42 10.50 6.47 10.27
CA TYR A 42 9.34 6.45 9.37
C TYR A 42 9.01 7.83 8.79
N LYS A 43 9.04 8.88 9.61
CA LYS A 43 8.69 10.23 9.18
C LYS A 43 9.72 10.86 8.24
N ASN A 44 11.00 10.65 8.54
CA ASN A 44 12.08 11.36 7.85
C ASN A 44 12.71 10.53 6.73
N LEU A 45 12.58 9.19 6.79
CA LEU A 45 13.18 8.30 5.81
C LEU A 45 12.10 7.59 4.98
N VAL A 46 11.21 6.81 5.61
CA VAL A 46 10.32 5.88 4.88
C VAL A 46 9.26 6.61 4.06
N VAL A 47 8.55 7.59 4.65
CA VAL A 47 7.50 8.35 3.94
C VAL A 47 8.08 9.13 2.75
N PRO A 48 9.18 9.89 2.90
CA PRO A 48 9.84 10.54 1.76
C PRO A 48 10.34 9.56 0.72
N LEU A 49 10.95 8.45 1.14
CA LEU A 49 11.47 7.43 0.23
C LEU A 49 10.35 6.79 -0.60
N CYS A 50 9.20 6.47 0.01
CA CYS A 50 8.02 6.02 -0.74
C CYS A 50 7.58 7.05 -1.78
N GLY A 51 7.50 8.33 -1.40
CA GLY A 51 7.17 9.41 -2.35
C GLY A 51 8.13 9.49 -3.53
N ILE A 52 9.44 9.38 -3.27
CA ILE A 52 10.49 9.35 -4.31
C ILE A 52 10.35 8.14 -5.22
N VAL A 53 10.10 6.94 -4.67
CA VAL A 53 9.90 5.72 -5.46
C VAL A 53 8.71 5.89 -6.41
N PHE A 54 7.59 6.43 -5.95
CA PHE A 54 6.44 6.73 -6.82
C PHE A 54 6.78 7.70 -7.95
N ILE A 55 7.57 8.74 -7.67
CA ILE A 55 8.02 9.69 -8.69
C ILE A 55 8.93 9.03 -9.72
N ILE A 56 9.89 8.20 -9.27
CA ILE A 56 10.78 7.44 -10.18
C ILE A 56 9.97 6.48 -11.05
N SER A 57 9.03 5.73 -10.46
CA SER A 57 8.13 4.85 -11.21
C SER A 57 7.30 5.61 -12.23
N SER A 58 6.85 6.83 -11.92
CA SER A 58 6.18 7.70 -12.89
C SER A 58 7.09 8.05 -14.07
N PHE A 59 8.34 8.48 -13.82
CA PHE A 59 9.28 8.79 -14.89
C PHE A 59 9.57 7.57 -15.78
N ILE A 60 9.64 6.38 -15.22
CA ILE A 60 9.79 5.14 -15.99
C ILE A 60 8.56 4.91 -16.88
N CYS A 61 7.34 5.03 -16.34
CA CYS A 61 6.11 4.84 -17.11
C CYS A 61 5.92 5.89 -18.22
N LEU A 62 6.22 7.15 -17.94
CA LEU A 62 6.14 8.24 -18.92
C LEU A 62 7.27 8.14 -19.95
N GLY A 63 8.50 7.85 -19.53
CA GLY A 63 9.64 7.63 -20.43
C GLY A 63 9.37 6.49 -21.40
N ALA A 64 8.84 5.36 -20.92
CA ALA A 64 8.44 4.22 -21.74
C ALA A 64 7.30 4.54 -22.72
N TYR A 65 6.50 5.59 -22.49
CA TYR A 65 5.48 6.03 -23.44
C TYR A 65 6.08 6.78 -24.64
N PHE A 66 7.14 7.56 -24.42
CA PHE A 66 7.80 8.40 -25.43
C PHE A 66 8.93 7.69 -26.20
N THR A 67 9.29 6.45 -25.85
CA THR A 67 10.30 5.66 -26.58
C THR A 67 9.78 5.13 -27.92
N SER A 68 10.71 4.75 -28.80
CA SER A 68 10.44 4.19 -30.14
C SER A 68 9.54 2.94 -30.08
N GLY A 69 8.81 2.69 -31.17
CA GLY A 69 7.76 1.67 -31.28
C GLY A 69 8.16 0.31 -30.70
N ASP A 70 9.31 -0.22 -31.09
CA ASP A 70 9.76 -1.57 -30.68
C ASP A 70 10.06 -1.67 -29.17
N ILE A 71 10.74 -0.68 -28.59
CA ILE A 71 11.06 -0.68 -27.15
C ILE A 71 9.80 -0.51 -26.33
N ARG A 72 8.90 0.38 -26.79
CA ARG A 72 7.62 0.64 -26.14
C ARG A 72 6.71 -0.58 -26.19
N GLU A 73 6.61 -1.26 -27.33
CA GLU A 73 5.82 -2.49 -27.49
C GLU A 73 6.38 -3.63 -26.64
N ASN A 74 7.71 -3.80 -26.60
CA ASN A 74 8.34 -4.77 -25.71
C ASN A 74 8.06 -4.48 -24.23
N PHE A 75 8.06 -3.21 -23.81
CA PHE A 75 7.74 -2.84 -22.43
C PHE A 75 6.26 -3.05 -22.09
N VAL A 76 5.35 -2.67 -22.98
CA VAL A 76 3.91 -2.93 -22.82
C VAL A 76 3.64 -4.42 -22.77
N CYS A 77 4.24 -5.20 -23.68
CA CYS A 77 4.13 -6.66 -23.72
C CYS A 77 4.70 -7.29 -22.45
N PHE A 78 5.83 -6.80 -21.93
CA PHE A 78 6.37 -7.25 -20.64
C PHE A 78 5.41 -6.96 -19.48
N VAL A 79 4.87 -5.75 -19.38
CA VAL A 79 3.93 -5.38 -18.31
C VAL A 79 2.62 -6.17 -18.44
N GLU A 80 2.10 -6.38 -19.65
CA GLU A 80 0.89 -7.18 -19.88
C GLU A 80 1.11 -8.65 -19.59
N ASN A 81 2.23 -9.24 -20.02
CA ASN A 81 2.57 -10.64 -19.74
C ASN A 81 2.80 -10.90 -18.24
N ASN A 82 3.36 -9.92 -17.51
CA ASN A 82 3.62 -10.05 -16.08
C ASN A 82 2.50 -9.47 -15.19
N LYS A 83 1.41 -8.97 -15.79
CA LYS A 83 0.28 -8.37 -15.06
C LYS A 83 -0.32 -9.36 -14.05
N SER A 84 -0.39 -10.64 -14.42
CA SER A 84 -0.83 -11.72 -13.54
C SER A 84 0.09 -11.86 -12.32
N VAL A 85 1.41 -11.85 -12.52
CA VAL A 85 2.40 -11.90 -11.43
C VAL A 85 2.23 -10.71 -10.49
N PHE A 86 1.97 -9.52 -11.04
CA PHE A 86 1.70 -8.32 -10.23
C PHE A 86 0.43 -8.44 -9.39
N TYR A 87 -0.65 -8.98 -9.95
CA TYR A 87 -1.88 -9.26 -9.20
C TYR A 87 -1.67 -10.33 -8.13
N LEU A 88 -0.86 -11.35 -8.39
CA LEU A 88 -0.52 -12.36 -7.40
C LEU A 88 0.25 -11.75 -6.22
N ILE A 89 1.27 -10.94 -6.49
CA ILE A 89 2.08 -10.28 -5.44
C ILE A 89 1.19 -9.37 -4.59
N LEU A 90 0.39 -8.50 -5.22
CA LEU A 90 -0.54 -7.62 -4.49
C LEU A 90 -1.57 -8.44 -3.69
N GLY A 91 -2.14 -9.48 -4.31
CA GLY A 91 -3.09 -10.38 -3.66
C GLY A 91 -2.53 -11.03 -2.41
N LEU A 92 -1.31 -11.57 -2.48
CA LEU A 92 -0.62 -12.18 -1.34
C LEU A 92 -0.29 -11.15 -0.25
N VAL A 93 0.25 -9.98 -0.62
CA VAL A 93 0.61 -8.94 0.35
C VAL A 93 -0.62 -8.45 1.12
N PHE A 94 -1.70 -8.12 0.42
CA PHE A 94 -2.93 -7.65 1.05
C PHE A 94 -3.62 -8.75 1.88
N SER A 95 -3.61 -10.00 1.41
CA SER A 95 -4.16 -11.14 2.16
C SER A 95 -3.34 -11.42 3.42
N CYS A 96 -2.00 -11.42 3.34
CA CYS A 96 -1.13 -11.59 4.49
C CYS A 96 -1.33 -10.49 5.53
N ILE A 97 -1.43 -9.22 5.12
CA ILE A 97 -1.73 -8.10 6.03
C ILE A 97 -3.12 -8.30 6.69
N GLY A 98 -4.12 -8.68 5.90
CA GLY A 98 -5.47 -8.95 6.37
C GLY A 98 -5.53 -10.10 7.40
N VAL A 99 -4.89 -11.24 7.10
CA VAL A 99 -4.83 -12.40 7.99
C VAL A 99 -4.02 -12.10 9.24
N LEU A 100 -2.89 -11.39 9.11
CA LEU A 100 -2.07 -10.99 10.26
C LEU A 100 -2.87 -10.12 11.23
N THR A 101 -3.58 -9.10 10.73
CA THR A 101 -4.40 -8.23 11.58
C THR A 101 -5.59 -8.96 12.19
N PHE A 102 -6.15 -9.96 11.49
CA PHE A 102 -7.19 -10.84 12.01
C PHE A 102 -6.68 -11.76 13.13
N PHE A 103 -5.54 -12.43 12.91
CA PHE A 103 -4.86 -13.26 13.92
C PHE A 103 -4.51 -12.46 15.16
N ILE A 104 -3.99 -11.25 14.96
CA ILE A 104 -3.65 -10.34 16.06
C ILE A 104 -4.88 -10.06 16.93
N ARG A 105 -6.06 -9.95 16.32
CA ARG A 105 -7.30 -9.61 17.00
C ARG A 105 -7.96 -10.80 17.72
N ILE A 106 -7.86 -12.02 17.16
CA ILE A 106 -8.45 -13.23 17.77
C ILE A 106 -7.55 -13.80 18.86
N PHE A 107 -6.25 -13.90 18.59
CA PHE A 107 -5.29 -14.61 19.45
C PHE A 107 -4.40 -13.67 20.25
N GLY A 108 -4.76 -12.39 20.32
CA GLY A 108 -4.02 -11.36 21.04
C GLY A 108 -3.99 -11.56 22.54
N ARG A 109 -3.19 -12.53 22.99
CA ARG A 109 -2.62 -12.56 24.33
C ARG A 109 -1.46 -11.57 24.37
N GLU A 110 -1.28 -10.97 25.54
CA GLU A 110 -0.35 -9.94 26.01
C GLU A 110 1.10 -9.99 25.47
N SER A 111 1.27 -9.87 24.15
CA SER A 111 2.56 -9.67 23.51
C SER A 111 2.76 -8.18 23.26
N LYS A 112 4.00 -7.67 23.37
CA LYS A 112 4.32 -6.24 23.24
C LYS A 112 3.83 -5.60 21.93
N LEU A 113 3.67 -6.39 20.86
CA LEU A 113 3.10 -5.95 19.58
C LEU A 113 1.57 -5.70 19.64
N PHE A 114 0.88 -6.29 20.63
CA PHE A 114 -0.57 -6.31 20.76
C PHE A 114 -1.10 -5.21 21.70
N ILE A 115 -0.28 -4.75 22.66
CA ILE A 115 -0.60 -3.61 23.54
C ILE A 115 -0.95 -2.35 22.72
N LYS A 116 -0.26 -2.15 21.58
CA LYS A 116 -0.48 -1.04 20.65
C LYS A 116 -1.85 -1.06 19.96
N TYR A 117 -2.40 -2.24 19.69
CA TYR A 117 -3.75 -2.39 19.13
C TYR A 117 -4.83 -2.15 20.20
N ASP A 118 -4.52 -2.48 21.46
CA ASP A 118 -5.44 -2.33 22.59
C ASP A 118 -5.60 -0.85 23.03
N ILE A 119 -4.56 -0.03 22.87
CA ILE A 119 -4.61 1.42 23.09
C ILE A 119 -5.52 2.12 22.05
N MET A 120 -5.46 1.73 20.77
CA MET A 120 -6.34 2.28 19.73
C MET A 120 -7.81 1.87 19.92
N LYS A 121 -8.05 0.64 20.40
CA LYS A 121 -9.38 0.13 20.79
C LYS A 121 -10.00 0.97 21.92
N ARG A 122 -9.19 1.41 22.88
CA ARG A 122 -9.62 2.24 24.03
C ARG A 122 -9.90 3.71 23.67
N GLN A 123 -9.20 4.29 22.70
CA GLN A 123 -9.32 5.72 22.36
C GLN A 123 -10.55 6.11 21.52
N SER A 124 -11.20 5.17 20.82
CA SER A 124 -12.22 5.52 19.82
C SER A 124 -13.55 4.77 19.96
N GLY A 125 -13.76 4.09 21.09
CA GLY A 125 -15.02 3.43 21.43
C GLY A 125 -15.47 2.41 20.37
N SER A 126 -16.76 2.03 20.40
CA SER A 126 -17.35 1.03 19.51
C SER A 126 -17.22 1.38 18.02
N VAL A 127 -17.28 2.67 17.69
CA VAL A 127 -17.21 3.20 16.32
C VAL A 127 -15.78 3.14 15.77
N GLY A 128 -14.78 3.44 16.60
CA GLY A 128 -13.37 3.32 16.23
C GLY A 128 -12.96 1.87 15.96
N ILE A 129 -13.48 0.93 16.73
CA ILE A 129 -13.28 -0.50 16.51
C ILE A 129 -13.84 -0.91 15.15
N LEU A 130 -15.06 -0.47 14.81
CA LEU A 130 -15.69 -0.77 13.52
C LEU A 130 -14.87 -0.23 12.34
N ILE A 131 -14.46 1.04 12.40
CA ILE A 131 -13.63 1.65 11.36
C ILE A 131 -12.29 0.92 11.26
N HIS A 132 -11.70 0.52 12.39
CA HIS A 132 -10.43 -0.19 12.41
C HIS A 132 -10.53 -1.62 11.85
N VAL A 133 -11.64 -2.31 12.09
CA VAL A 133 -11.92 -3.63 11.51
C VAL A 133 -12.10 -3.50 9.99
N LEU A 134 -12.87 -2.52 9.55
CA LEU A 134 -13.11 -2.26 8.14
C LEU A 134 -11.83 -1.88 7.40
N LYS A 135 -11.06 -0.90 7.89
CA LYS A 135 -9.90 -0.37 7.17
C LYS A 135 -8.69 -1.29 7.15
N TYR A 136 -8.42 -2.01 8.25
CA TYR A 136 -7.16 -2.72 8.42
C TYR A 136 -7.29 -4.24 8.32
N THR A 137 -8.50 -4.79 8.36
CA THR A 137 -8.72 -6.24 8.27
C THR A 137 -9.60 -6.59 7.08
N LEU A 138 -10.84 -6.07 7.02
CA LEU A 138 -11.75 -6.41 5.94
C LEU A 138 -11.27 -5.84 4.60
N LEU A 139 -10.90 -4.56 4.53
CA LEU A 139 -10.47 -3.94 3.27
C LEU A 139 -9.21 -4.62 2.68
N PRO A 140 -8.14 -4.92 3.45
CA PRO A 140 -7.01 -5.68 2.94
C PRO A 140 -7.38 -7.11 2.53
N LEU A 141 -8.23 -7.81 3.28
CA LEU A 141 -8.71 -9.14 2.87
C LEU A 141 -9.51 -9.07 1.56
N PHE A 142 -10.46 -8.14 1.44
CA PHE A 142 -11.24 -7.95 0.22
C PHE A 142 -10.37 -7.58 -0.98
N LEU A 143 -9.43 -6.65 -0.82
CA LEU A 143 -8.49 -6.28 -1.88
C LEU A 143 -7.58 -7.46 -2.23
N GLY A 144 -7.07 -8.20 -1.24
CA GLY A 144 -6.24 -9.39 -1.43
C GLY A 144 -6.98 -10.48 -2.20
N THR A 145 -8.19 -10.83 -1.76
CA THR A 145 -9.06 -11.78 -2.44
C THR A 145 -9.41 -11.29 -3.85
N TYR A 146 -9.76 -10.03 -4.04
CA TYR A 146 -10.03 -9.46 -5.36
C TYR A 146 -8.85 -9.62 -6.32
N PHE A 147 -7.63 -9.28 -5.88
CA PHE A 147 -6.43 -9.43 -6.72
C PHE A 147 -6.08 -10.90 -7.00
N LEU A 148 -6.29 -11.80 -6.03
CA LEU A 148 -6.14 -13.25 -6.25
C LEU A 148 -7.19 -13.78 -7.25
N LEU A 149 -8.44 -13.36 -7.14
CA LEU A 149 -9.50 -13.74 -8.09
C LEU A 149 -9.24 -13.19 -9.50
N LYS A 150 -8.71 -11.96 -9.62
CA LYS A 150 -8.17 -11.40 -10.87
C LYS A 150 -7.01 -12.23 -11.42
N TYR A 151 -6.11 -12.70 -10.56
CA TYR A 151 -4.99 -13.56 -10.97
C TYR A 151 -5.47 -14.91 -11.52
N PHE A 152 -6.38 -15.59 -10.81
CA PHE A 152 -6.99 -16.85 -11.23
C PHE A 152 -8.01 -16.70 -12.37
N ARG A 153 -8.24 -15.47 -12.87
CA ARG A 153 -9.21 -15.16 -13.93
C ARG A 153 -10.66 -15.58 -13.59
N VAL A 154 -10.98 -15.64 -12.30
CA VAL A 154 -12.34 -15.92 -11.82
C VAL A 154 -13.26 -14.72 -12.07
N ILE A 155 -12.69 -13.52 -12.04
CA ILE A 155 -13.38 -12.25 -12.33
C ILE A 155 -12.66 -11.46 -13.42
N PRO A 156 -13.39 -10.79 -14.33
CA PRO A 156 -12.84 -10.07 -15.47
C PRO A 156 -12.01 -8.85 -15.07
#